data_AF-A0A1G2CH52-F1
#
_entry.id   AF-A0A1G2CH52-F1
#
_cell.length_a   1.000
_cell.length_b   1.000
_cell.length_c   1.000
_cell.angle_alpha   90.00
_cell.angle_beta   90.00
_cell.angle_gamma   90.00
#
_symmetry.space_group_name_H-M   'P 1'
#
loop_
_entity.id
_entity.type
_entity.pdbx_description
1 polymer ?
#
loop_
_entity_poly.entity_id
_entity_poly.type
_entity_poly.pdbx_seq_one_letter_code
_entity_poly.pdbx_strand_id
1 'polypeptide(L)'
;MKKTVLLAVSLAFILALLFPGIPGTARAENEKLDGKAVFLKYKCETCHSVSTAGIEGKLKAIKAPDQVDVTVRHEQPWIHAWIRQDVGHIPCPKVDSSRDGEKHVVKFAGNKAEEDALIDWLDQQRSQ
;
A
#
# COMPACT_ATOMS: atom_id res chain seq x y z
N MET A 1 21.82 38.80 71.31
CA MET A 1 22.59 39.75 70.46
C MET A 1 22.73 39.15 69.08
N LYS A 2 22.56 39.97 68.04
CA LYS A 2 22.47 39.61 66.60
C LYS A 2 23.76 38.94 66.08
N LYS A 3 23.63 37.98 65.16
CA LYS A 3 24.25 38.01 63.80
C LYS A 3 23.84 36.77 62.98
N THR A 4 23.20 37.08 61.85
CA THR A 4 22.96 36.32 60.62
C THR A 4 24.25 35.78 59.99
N VAL A 5 24.19 34.67 59.25
CA VAL A 5 24.66 34.51 57.84
C VAL A 5 24.08 33.21 57.25
N LEU A 6 23.48 33.32 56.05
CA LEU A 6 23.01 32.27 55.15
C LEU A 6 24.16 31.53 54.45
N LEU A 7 23.96 30.26 54.07
CA LEU A 7 24.05 29.69 52.70
C LEU A 7 23.93 28.15 52.82
N ALA A 8 22.88 27.52 52.26
CA ALA A 8 22.89 26.76 50.98
C ALA A 8 23.97 25.66 50.97
N VAL A 9 23.69 24.36 50.80
CA VAL A 9 23.15 23.64 49.64
C VAL A 9 22.98 22.20 50.17
N SER A 10 21.86 21.49 50.02
CA SER A 10 21.66 20.59 48.88
C SER A 10 20.25 20.02 48.95
N LEU A 11 19.45 20.44 47.98
CA LEU A 11 18.16 19.86 47.62
C LEU A 11 18.43 18.56 46.86
N ALA A 12 18.06 17.42 47.43
CA ALA A 12 17.84 16.18 46.68
C ALA A 12 16.87 15.28 47.44
N PHE A 13 15.69 15.82 47.72
CA PHE A 13 14.47 15.03 47.87
C PHE A 13 13.70 15.17 46.57
N ILE A 14 13.31 14.04 45.97
CA ILE A 14 12.07 13.77 45.23
C ILE A 14 12.32 12.38 44.58
N LEU A 15 12.03 11.32 45.33
CA LEU A 15 10.76 10.59 45.24
C LEU A 15 10.67 9.82 43.91
N ALA A 16 11.41 8.71 43.88
CA ALA A 16 10.97 7.53 43.16
C ALA A 16 9.58 7.13 43.67
N LEU A 17 8.76 6.53 42.79
CA LEU A 17 7.36 6.12 42.99
C LEU A 17 6.36 7.24 42.69
N LEU A 18 5.95 7.32 41.42
CA LEU A 18 4.60 7.64 40.91
C LEU A 18 4.69 7.91 39.39
N PHE A 19 5.07 6.89 38.60
CA PHE A 19 4.68 6.87 37.19
C PHE A 19 3.51 5.88 37.06
N PRO A 20 2.26 6.34 36.99
CA PRO A 20 1.16 5.48 36.57
C PRO A 20 1.51 4.97 35.17
N GLY A 21 1.37 3.66 34.98
CA GLY A 21 1.75 2.97 33.76
C GLY A 21 1.35 3.77 32.53
N ILE A 22 2.35 4.12 31.71
CA ILE A 22 2.12 4.57 30.34
C ILE A 22 1.36 3.41 29.70
N PRO A 23 0.07 3.55 29.32
CA PRO A 23 -0.58 2.54 28.51
C PRO A 23 0.28 2.39 27.27
N GLY A 24 0.91 1.22 27.13
CA GLY A 24 1.66 0.88 25.94
C GLY A 24 0.78 1.24 24.77
N THR A 25 1.27 2.14 23.91
CA THR A 25 0.63 2.41 22.64
C THR A 25 0.54 1.06 21.96
N ALA A 26 -0.67 0.49 21.94
CA ALA A 26 -0.98 -0.59 21.03
C ALA A 26 -0.60 -0.03 19.66
N ARG A 27 0.55 -0.45 19.13
CA ARG A 27 0.80 -0.37 17.70
C ARG A 27 -0.40 -1.11 17.14
N ALA A 28 -1.32 -0.37 16.52
CA ALA A 28 -2.33 -0.98 15.69
C ALA A 28 -1.58 -1.96 14.81
N GLU A 29 -1.77 -3.25 15.07
CA GLU A 29 -1.32 -4.30 14.19
C GLU A 29 -1.94 -3.93 12.86
N ASN A 30 -1.08 -3.60 11.89
CA ASN A 30 -1.49 -3.07 10.62
C ASN A 30 -2.23 -4.22 9.92
N GLU A 31 -3.54 -4.32 10.16
CA GLU A 31 -4.37 -5.39 9.62
C GLU A 31 -4.18 -5.31 8.10
N LYS A 32 -3.44 -6.30 7.58
CA LYS A 32 -3.04 -6.29 6.18
C LYS A 32 -4.32 -6.36 5.36
N LEU A 33 -4.64 -5.26 4.68
CA LEU A 33 -5.83 -5.20 3.84
C LEU A 33 -5.78 -6.35 2.83
N ASP A 34 -6.95 -6.94 2.58
CA ASP A 34 -7.09 -8.00 1.57
C ASP A 34 -7.04 -7.36 0.17
N GLY A 35 -5.90 -7.51 -0.51
CA GLY A 35 -5.70 -6.99 -1.86
C GLY A 35 -6.64 -7.61 -2.92
N LYS A 36 -7.08 -8.85 -2.73
CA LYS A 36 -8.11 -9.46 -3.60
C LYS A 36 -9.44 -8.74 -3.41
N ALA A 37 -9.81 -8.43 -2.16
CA ALA A 37 -11.00 -7.64 -1.87
C ALA A 37 -10.91 -6.23 -2.48
N VAL A 38 -9.72 -5.60 -2.45
CA VAL A 38 -9.49 -4.31 -3.12
C VAL A 38 -9.68 -4.43 -4.65
N PHE A 39 -9.10 -5.45 -5.29
CA PHE A 39 -9.26 -5.71 -6.73
C PHE A 39 -10.74 -5.77 -7.15
N LEU A 40 -11.55 -6.51 -6.38
CA LEU A 40 -12.99 -6.66 -6.63
C LEU A 40 -13.78 -5.40 -6.27
N LYS A 41 -13.41 -4.70 -5.19
CA LYS A 41 -14.05 -3.43 -4.76
C LYS A 41 -13.94 -2.37 -5.85
N TYR A 42 -12.77 -2.24 -6.47
CA TYR A 42 -12.52 -1.28 -7.55
C TYR A 42 -12.84 -1.81 -8.95
N LYS A 43 -13.51 -2.97 -9.02
CA LYS A 43 -14.04 -3.58 -10.25
C LYS A 43 -12.97 -3.84 -11.30
N CYS A 44 -11.73 -4.14 -10.88
CA CYS A 44 -10.62 -4.41 -11.78
C CYS A 44 -10.94 -5.63 -12.70
N GLU A 45 -11.76 -6.57 -12.22
CA GLU A 45 -12.26 -7.72 -12.97
C GLU A 45 -13.19 -7.35 -14.13
N THR A 46 -13.62 -6.09 -14.22
CA THR A 46 -14.40 -5.63 -15.37
C THR A 46 -13.59 -5.77 -16.66
N CYS A 47 -12.29 -5.45 -16.61
CA CYS A 47 -11.39 -5.51 -17.77
C CYS A 47 -10.38 -6.66 -17.67
N HIS A 48 -9.88 -6.96 -16.47
CA HIS A 48 -8.75 -7.86 -16.29
C HIS A 48 -9.14 -9.21 -15.69
N SER A 49 -8.55 -10.29 -16.18
CA SER A 49 -8.57 -11.58 -15.46
C SER A 49 -7.41 -11.68 -14.48
N VAL A 50 -7.53 -12.60 -13.53
CA VAL A 50 -6.45 -13.10 -12.68
C VAL A 50 -6.59 -14.62 -12.62
N SER A 51 -6.02 -15.31 -13.61
CA SER A 51 -6.25 -16.75 -13.79
C SER A 51 -5.77 -17.61 -12.62
N THR A 52 -4.66 -17.27 -11.95
CA THR A 52 -4.18 -17.94 -10.73
C THR A 52 -5.15 -17.84 -9.55
N ALA A 53 -6.03 -16.84 -9.55
CA ALA A 53 -7.02 -16.61 -8.51
C ALA A 53 -8.44 -17.00 -8.94
N GLY A 54 -8.61 -17.60 -10.12
CA GLY A 54 -9.90 -17.98 -10.68
C GLY A 54 -10.83 -16.78 -10.99
N ILE A 55 -10.25 -15.59 -11.22
CA ILE A 55 -11.03 -14.39 -11.55
C ILE A 55 -11.06 -14.22 -13.07
N GLU A 56 -12.27 -14.25 -13.65
CA GLU A 56 -12.49 -13.98 -15.07
C GLU A 56 -12.79 -12.51 -15.33
N GLY A 57 -12.21 -11.97 -16.41
CA GLY A 57 -12.53 -10.63 -16.90
C GLY A 57 -13.94 -10.59 -17.49
N LYS A 58 -14.75 -9.60 -17.11
CA LYS A 58 -16.17 -9.50 -17.52
C LYS A 58 -16.35 -8.96 -18.94
N LEU A 59 -15.53 -8.00 -19.37
CA LEU A 59 -15.62 -7.37 -20.68
C LEU A 59 -14.56 -7.89 -21.64
N LYS A 60 -14.85 -9.01 -22.31
CA LYS A 60 -13.94 -9.62 -23.30
C LYS A 60 -13.59 -8.72 -24.49
N ALA A 61 -14.43 -7.71 -24.78
CA ALA A 61 -14.17 -6.72 -25.83
C ALA A 61 -12.99 -5.79 -25.48
N ILE A 62 -12.74 -5.57 -24.18
CA ILE A 62 -11.56 -4.86 -23.72
C ILE A 62 -10.43 -5.89 -23.69
N LYS A 63 -9.51 -5.80 -24.66
CA LYS A 63 -8.30 -6.65 -24.76
C LYS A 63 -7.28 -6.34 -23.66
N ALA A 64 -7.75 -6.28 -22.43
CA ALA A 64 -6.94 -6.07 -21.24
C ALA A 64 -6.24 -7.40 -20.87
N PRO A 65 -4.93 -7.38 -20.56
CA PRO A 65 -4.18 -8.58 -20.26
C PRO A 65 -4.61 -9.20 -18.92
N ASP A 66 -4.35 -10.49 -18.78
CA ASP A 66 -4.36 -11.16 -17.48
C ASP A 66 -3.29 -10.57 -16.55
N GLN A 67 -3.62 -10.39 -15.28
CA GLN A 67 -2.74 -9.80 -14.27
C GLN A 67 -1.77 -10.79 -13.61
N VAL A 68 -1.86 -12.07 -13.93
CA VAL A 68 -0.81 -13.05 -13.60
C VAL A 68 0.53 -12.54 -14.14
N ASP A 69 1.56 -12.54 -13.30
CA ASP A 69 2.91 -12.04 -13.54
C ASP A 69 3.02 -10.54 -13.83
N VAL A 70 2.00 -9.72 -13.51
CA VAL A 70 2.09 -8.29 -13.79
C VAL A 70 3.31 -7.64 -13.12
N THR A 71 3.66 -8.07 -11.90
CA THR A 71 4.83 -7.56 -11.19
C THR A 71 6.16 -8.20 -11.63
N VAL A 72 6.13 -9.22 -12.50
CA VAL A 72 7.33 -9.68 -13.25
C VAL A 72 7.54 -8.78 -14.46
N ARG A 73 6.46 -8.42 -15.15
CA ARG A 73 6.50 -7.60 -16.37
C ARG A 73 6.80 -6.14 -16.09
N HIS A 74 6.37 -5.64 -14.94
CA HIS A 74 6.55 -4.26 -14.53
C HIS A 74 6.88 -4.19 -13.05
N GLU A 75 7.81 -3.31 -12.69
CA GLU A 75 8.12 -3.08 -11.28
C GLU A 75 6.94 -2.42 -10.56
N GLN A 76 6.77 -2.71 -9.27
CA GLN A 76 5.67 -2.17 -8.47
C GLN A 76 5.58 -0.63 -8.52
N PRO A 77 6.67 0.16 -8.46
CA PRO A 77 6.60 1.62 -8.59
C PRO A 77 5.97 2.09 -9.91
N TRP A 78 6.21 1.36 -11.00
CA TRP A 78 5.53 1.66 -12.27
C TRP A 78 4.05 1.36 -12.17
N ILE A 79 3.64 0.24 -11.56
CA ILE A 79 2.23 -0.13 -11.41
C ILE A 79 1.46 0.91 -10.58
N HIS A 80 2.07 1.40 -9.49
CA HIS A 80 1.56 2.52 -8.70
C HIS A 80 1.27 3.74 -9.59
N ALA A 81 2.29 4.24 -10.30
CA ALA A 81 2.15 5.39 -11.17
C ALA A 81 1.17 5.15 -12.34
N TRP A 82 1.13 3.92 -12.86
CA TRP A 82 0.31 3.52 -13.99
C TRP A 82 -1.18 3.60 -13.68
N ILE A 83 -1.63 2.98 -12.58
CA ILE A 83 -3.05 2.99 -12.20
C ILE A 83 -3.51 4.37 -11.69
N ARG A 84 -2.57 5.22 -11.26
CA ARG A 84 -2.80 6.64 -10.96
C ARG A 84 -2.83 7.53 -12.20
N GLN A 85 -2.51 6.99 -13.38
CA GLN A 85 -2.41 7.68 -14.67
C GLN A 85 -1.29 8.73 -14.70
N ASP A 86 -0.23 8.54 -13.92
CA ASP A 86 0.93 9.44 -13.88
C ASP A 86 1.94 9.10 -14.99
N VAL A 87 1.95 7.84 -15.43
CA VAL A 87 2.78 7.34 -16.55
C VAL A 87 1.93 6.70 -17.64
N GLY A 88 2.52 6.57 -18.83
CA GLY A 88 1.95 5.84 -19.97
C GLY A 88 2.32 4.35 -19.96
N HIS A 89 1.65 3.58 -20.82
CA HIS A 89 1.98 2.18 -21.06
C HIS A 89 3.42 2.09 -21.57
N ILE A 90 4.14 1.07 -21.12
CA ILE A 90 5.48 0.74 -21.62
C ILE A 90 5.43 -0.63 -22.29
N PRO A 91 6.26 -0.88 -23.31
CA PRO A 91 6.25 -2.14 -24.06
C PRO A 91 6.30 -3.35 -23.13
N CYS A 92 5.44 -4.34 -23.36
CA CYS A 92 5.37 -5.56 -22.56
C CYS A 92 5.00 -6.77 -23.45
N PRO A 93 5.57 -7.96 -23.23
CA PRO A 93 5.38 -9.11 -24.14
C PRO A 93 3.94 -9.61 -24.31
N LYS A 94 3.03 -9.25 -23.39
CA LYS A 94 1.64 -9.75 -23.36
C LYS A 94 0.60 -8.67 -23.73
N VAL A 95 1.03 -7.48 -24.13
CA VAL A 95 0.14 -6.37 -24.52
C VAL A 95 0.63 -5.78 -25.84
N ASP A 96 -0.33 -5.41 -26.70
CA ASP A 96 -0.06 -4.73 -27.97
C ASP A 96 0.63 -3.36 -27.74
N SER A 97 1.75 -3.13 -28.43
CA SER A 97 2.51 -1.88 -28.39
C SER A 97 1.78 -0.69 -29.01
N SER A 98 0.66 -0.91 -29.71
CA SER A 98 -0.20 0.19 -30.21
C SER A 98 -0.70 1.14 -29.11
N ARG A 99 -0.59 0.73 -27.84
CA ARG A 99 -1.00 1.49 -26.66
C ARG A 99 0.15 2.18 -25.93
N ASP A 100 1.39 2.05 -26.40
CA ASP A 100 2.54 2.65 -25.74
C ASP A 100 2.37 4.17 -25.56
N GLY A 101 2.65 4.66 -24.36
CA GLY A 101 2.42 6.05 -23.97
C GLY A 101 0.97 6.40 -23.58
N GLU A 102 -0.03 5.59 -23.94
CA GLU A 102 -1.41 5.79 -23.45
C GLU A 102 -1.47 5.57 -21.95
N LYS A 103 -2.28 6.35 -21.23
CA LYS A 103 -2.52 6.15 -19.79
C LYS A 103 -3.50 5.01 -19.53
N HIS A 104 -3.50 4.49 -18.30
CA HIS A 104 -4.51 3.51 -17.89
C HIS A 104 -5.92 4.11 -18.08
N VAL A 105 -6.89 3.33 -18.54
CA VAL A 105 -8.21 3.86 -18.95
C VAL A 105 -9.05 4.38 -17.78
N VAL A 106 -8.78 3.91 -16.56
CA VAL A 106 -9.49 4.30 -15.33
C VAL A 106 -8.49 4.69 -14.25
N LYS A 107 -8.65 5.84 -13.62
CA LYS A 107 -7.83 6.21 -12.46
C LYS A 107 -8.23 5.41 -11.23
N PHE A 108 -7.28 4.79 -10.54
CA PHE A 108 -7.53 4.13 -9.26
C PHE A 108 -7.97 5.15 -8.21
N ALA A 109 -9.11 4.89 -7.58
CA ALA A 109 -9.76 5.82 -6.66
C ALA A 109 -9.55 5.47 -5.17
N GLY A 110 -8.85 4.37 -4.86
CA GLY A 110 -8.53 3.98 -3.49
C GLY A 110 -7.44 4.83 -2.86
N ASN A 111 -7.28 4.69 -1.54
CA ASN A 111 -6.19 5.32 -0.80
C ASN A 111 -4.87 4.53 -0.97
N LYS A 112 -3.77 5.05 -0.40
CA LYS A 112 -2.44 4.43 -0.51
C LYS A 112 -2.36 3.03 0.12
N ALA A 113 -3.02 2.81 1.25
CA ALA A 113 -3.01 1.49 1.91
C ALA A 113 -3.74 0.43 1.06
N GLU A 114 -4.87 0.79 0.45
CA GLU A 114 -5.58 -0.10 -0.46
C GLU A 114 -4.76 -0.37 -1.73
N GLU A 115 -4.11 0.65 -2.26
CA GLU A 115 -3.21 0.53 -3.40
C GLU A 115 -2.04 -0.43 -3.13
N ASP A 116 -1.38 -0.28 -1.99
CA ASP A 116 -0.28 -1.14 -1.56
C ASP A 116 -0.76 -2.58 -1.41
N ALA A 117 -1.90 -2.79 -0.75
CA ALA A 117 -2.47 -4.12 -0.57
C ALA A 117 -2.85 -4.80 -1.89
N LEU A 118 -3.39 -4.04 -2.85
CA LEU A 118 -3.68 -4.50 -4.20
C LEU A 118 -2.41 -4.97 -4.91
N ILE A 119 -1.36 -4.16 -4.90
CA ILE A 119 -0.11 -4.47 -5.60
C ILE A 119 0.64 -5.62 -4.93
N ASP A 120 0.65 -5.68 -3.59
CA ASP A 120 1.18 -6.82 -2.82
C ASP A 120 0.46 -8.13 -3.17
N TRP A 121 -0.85 -8.08 -3.36
CA TRP A 121 -1.63 -9.25 -3.75
C TRP A 121 -1.35 -9.66 -5.19
N LEU A 122 -1.23 -8.68 -6.11
CA LEU A 122 -0.82 -8.93 -7.50
C LEU A 122 0.58 -9.53 -7.59
N ASP A 123 1.48 -9.18 -6.69
CA ASP A 123 2.83 -9.74 -6.61
C ASP A 123 2.85 -11.25 -6.33
N GLN A 124 1.80 -11.75 -5.67
CA GLN A 124 1.62 -13.18 -5.38
C GLN A 124 1.01 -13.95 -6.56
N GLN A 125 0.53 -13.27 -7.60
CA GLN A 125 -0.12 -13.90 -8.76
C GLN A 125 0.93 -14.33 -9.79
N ARG A 126 1.72 -15.34 -9.44
CA ARG A 126 2.78 -15.88 -10.32
C ARG A 126 2.28 -17.08 -11.11
N SER A 127 2.63 -17.15 -12.39
CA SER A 127 2.63 -18.44 -13.09
C SER A 127 3.68 -19.33 -12.43
N GLN A 128 3.29 -20.54 -12.08
CA GLN A 128 4.15 -21.54 -11.42
C GLN A 128 5.36 -21.90 -12.28
#